data_AF-A0A1F6IDG7-F1
#
_entry.id   AF-A0A1F6IDG7-F1
#
_cell.length_a   1.000
_cell.length_b   1.000
_cell.length_c   1.000
_cell.angle_alpha   90.00
_cell.angle_beta   90.00
_cell.angle_gamma   90.00
#
_symmetry.space_group_name_H-M   'P 1'
#
loop_
_entity.id
_entity.type
_entity.pdbx_description
1 polymer ?
#
loop_
_entity_poly.entity_id
_entity_poly.type
_entity_poly.pdbx_seq_one_letter_code
_entity_poly.pdbx_strand_id
1 'polypeptide(L)'
;MVEQGLAGKYAEAVKELQPWEKKTQDVIRKHNLLGRLNITSKKDASLFESYLVTRLIKTEIYDNTKFLNPNSLVTIEAGFSRTRQEEIVRINQNAMDYQYLFYLEEFNRMFVVKSYLTTEERNRARTIEHAVNGLCSHAIVFDERKSRSEFKPTKKLLETWTQTWKDRVKRSS
;
A
#
# COMPACT_ATOMS: atom_id res chain seq x y z
N MET A 1 23.74 4.04 -17.36
CA MET A 1 23.85 2.73 -16.67
C MET A 1 23.01 2.61 -15.39
N VAL A 2 22.67 3.71 -14.69
CA VAL A 2 21.81 3.66 -13.47
C VAL A 2 20.34 3.33 -13.78
N GLU A 3 19.81 3.78 -14.93
CA GLU A 3 18.41 3.58 -15.32
C GLU A 3 18.06 2.12 -15.64
N GLN A 4 18.99 1.34 -16.19
CA GLN A 4 18.77 -0.08 -16.50
C GLN A 4 18.74 -0.95 -15.23
N GLY A 5 19.51 -0.59 -14.19
CA GLY A 5 19.51 -1.29 -12.90
C GLY A 5 18.25 -1.02 -12.07
N LEU A 6 17.71 0.21 -12.14
CA LEU A 6 16.42 0.55 -11.52
C LEU A 6 15.25 -0.09 -12.26
N ALA A 7 15.28 -0.14 -13.59
CA ALA A 7 14.24 -0.80 -14.39
C ALA A 7 14.16 -2.32 -14.13
N GLY A 8 15.30 -3.00 -13.96
CA GLY A 8 15.36 -4.43 -13.61
C GLY A 8 14.81 -4.72 -12.22
N LYS A 9 15.24 -3.95 -11.20
CA LYS A 9 14.72 -4.07 -9.83
C LYS A 9 13.24 -3.68 -9.73
N TYR A 10 12.80 -2.72 -10.53
CA TYR A 10 11.38 -2.38 -10.66
C TYR A 10 10.58 -3.52 -11.31
N ALA A 11 11.12 -4.19 -12.33
CA ALA A 11 10.44 -5.33 -12.96
C ALA A 11 10.33 -6.56 -12.04
N GLU A 12 11.33 -6.81 -11.20
CA GLU A 12 11.25 -7.82 -10.13
C GLU A 12 10.25 -7.42 -9.05
N ALA A 13 10.27 -6.14 -8.62
CA ALA A 13 9.25 -5.60 -7.73
C ALA A 13 7.84 -5.77 -8.32
N VAL A 14 7.64 -5.49 -9.61
CA VAL A 14 6.35 -5.64 -10.30
C VAL A 14 5.84 -7.10 -10.26
N LYS A 15 6.72 -8.10 -10.32
CA LYS A 15 6.31 -9.51 -10.16
C LYS A 15 5.84 -9.82 -8.74
N GLU A 16 6.58 -9.34 -7.74
CA GLU A 16 6.19 -9.47 -6.32
C GLU A 16 4.89 -8.70 -5.99
N LEU A 17 4.54 -7.70 -6.80
CA LEU A 17 3.32 -6.90 -6.66
C LEU A 17 2.08 -7.52 -7.32
N GLN A 18 2.22 -8.45 -8.27
CA GLN A 18 1.05 -9.03 -8.96
C GLN A 18 0.01 -9.67 -8.01
N PRO A 19 0.40 -10.41 -6.95
CA PRO A 19 -0.56 -10.92 -5.97
C PRO A 19 -1.31 -9.79 -5.26
N TRP A 20 -0.65 -8.66 -5.01
CA TRP A 20 -1.22 -7.49 -4.36
C TRP A 20 -2.15 -6.70 -5.26
N GLU A 21 -1.81 -6.56 -6.54
CA GLU A 21 -2.69 -5.97 -7.55
C GLU A 21 -3.99 -6.77 -7.62
N LYS A 22 -3.90 -8.11 -7.75
CA LYS A 22 -5.08 -8.98 -7.78
C LYS A 22 -5.91 -8.89 -6.49
N LYS A 23 -5.27 -8.99 -5.32
CA LYS A 23 -5.94 -8.85 -4.01
C LYS A 23 -6.64 -7.50 -3.89
N THR A 24 -6.02 -6.43 -4.40
CA THR A 24 -6.57 -5.08 -4.38
C THR A 24 -7.77 -4.95 -5.31
N GLN A 25 -7.70 -5.49 -6.52
CA GLN A 25 -8.82 -5.51 -7.47
C GLN A 25 -10.01 -6.29 -6.91
N ASP A 26 -9.76 -7.43 -6.26
CA ASP A 26 -10.80 -8.21 -5.59
C ASP A 26 -11.48 -7.41 -4.47
N VAL A 27 -10.70 -6.69 -3.65
CA VAL A 27 -11.21 -5.79 -2.61
C VAL A 27 -12.06 -4.67 -3.22
N ILE A 28 -11.55 -4.00 -4.26
CA ILE A 28 -12.25 -2.91 -4.96
C ILE A 28 -13.59 -3.41 -5.50
N ARG A 29 -13.60 -4.56 -6.17
CA ARG A 29 -14.79 -5.16 -6.76
C ARG A 29 -15.78 -5.61 -5.69
N LYS A 30 -15.33 -6.37 -4.69
CA LYS A 30 -16.16 -6.92 -3.61
C LYS A 30 -16.91 -5.82 -2.86
N HIS A 31 -16.26 -4.68 -2.62
CA HIS A 31 -16.85 -3.59 -1.84
C HIS A 31 -17.39 -2.43 -2.70
N ASN A 32 -17.28 -2.53 -4.03
CA ASN A 32 -17.63 -1.49 -5.00
C ASN A 32 -17.04 -0.11 -4.64
N LEU A 33 -15.74 -0.07 -4.32
CA LEU A 33 -15.09 1.13 -3.77
C LEU A 33 -15.08 2.30 -4.75
N LEU A 34 -14.79 2.05 -6.04
CA LEU A 34 -14.79 3.08 -7.08
C LEU A 34 -16.20 3.63 -7.33
N GLY A 35 -17.21 2.77 -7.38
CA GLY A 35 -18.60 3.17 -7.56
C GLY A 35 -19.12 4.00 -6.39
N ARG A 36 -18.72 3.69 -5.15
CA ARG A 36 -19.06 4.48 -3.96
C ARG A 36 -18.56 5.92 -4.05
N LEU A 37 -17.35 6.13 -4.58
CA LEU A 37 -16.75 7.45 -4.74
C LEU A 37 -17.08 8.12 -6.09
N ASN A 38 -17.86 7.48 -6.96
CA ASN A 38 -18.12 7.95 -8.32
C ASN A 38 -16.84 8.21 -9.13
N ILE A 39 -15.82 7.35 -8.95
CA ILE A 39 -14.58 7.38 -9.73
C ILE A 39 -14.83 6.64 -11.05
N THR A 40 -14.84 7.39 -12.15
CA THR A 40 -15.08 6.85 -13.50
C THR A 40 -13.88 7.01 -14.43
N SER A 41 -12.95 7.91 -14.12
CA SER A 41 -11.76 8.11 -14.95
C SER A 41 -10.75 6.98 -14.71
N LYS A 42 -10.16 6.47 -15.79
CA LYS A 42 -9.11 5.44 -15.71
C LYS A 42 -7.91 5.91 -14.90
N LYS A 43 -7.53 7.19 -15.06
CA LYS A 43 -6.43 7.84 -14.33
C LYS A 43 -6.63 7.78 -12.81
N ASP A 44 -7.82 8.18 -12.35
CA ASP A 44 -8.15 8.17 -10.92
C ASP A 44 -8.31 6.77 -10.36
N ALA A 45 -8.85 5.84 -11.16
CA ALA A 45 -8.97 4.44 -10.77
C ALA A 45 -7.59 3.81 -10.55
N SER A 46 -6.64 4.04 -11.47
CA SER A 46 -5.26 3.56 -11.34
C SER A 46 -4.55 4.18 -10.13
N LEU A 47 -4.74 5.47 -9.86
CA LEU A 47 -4.19 6.13 -8.66
C LEU A 47 -4.78 5.56 -7.38
N PHE A 48 -6.11 5.35 -7.33
CA PHE A 48 -6.80 4.75 -6.19
C PHE A 48 -6.28 3.34 -5.90
N GLU A 49 -6.17 2.51 -6.93
CA GLU A 49 -5.65 1.15 -6.83
C GLU A 49 -4.21 1.15 -6.32
N SER A 50 -3.34 2.00 -6.88
CA SER A 50 -1.94 2.06 -6.46
C SER A 50 -1.78 2.48 -4.99
N TYR A 51 -2.52 3.51 -4.54
CA TYR A 51 -2.51 3.87 -3.11
C TYR A 51 -3.03 2.74 -2.23
N LEU A 52 -4.07 2.01 -2.66
CA LEU A 52 -4.62 0.91 -1.88
C LEU A 52 -3.62 -0.24 -1.77
N VAL A 53 -2.94 -0.61 -2.86
CA VAL A 53 -1.81 -1.57 -2.86
C VAL A 53 -0.74 -1.12 -1.87
N THR A 54 -0.24 0.12 -1.98
CA THR A 54 0.78 0.66 -1.08
C THR A 54 0.38 0.55 0.39
N ARG A 55 -0.88 0.87 0.72
CA ARG A 55 -1.38 0.80 2.09
C ARG A 55 -1.52 -0.62 2.61
N LEU A 56 -1.98 -1.56 1.79
CA LEU A 56 -2.12 -2.96 2.19
C LEU A 56 -0.74 -3.61 2.43
N ILE A 57 0.24 -3.33 1.56
CA ILE A 57 1.63 -3.78 1.74
C ILE A 57 2.23 -3.17 3.01
N LYS A 58 2.09 -1.85 3.19
CA LYS A 58 2.61 -1.15 4.38
C LYS A 58 2.12 -1.78 5.68
N THR A 59 0.83 -2.10 5.74
CA THR A 59 0.25 -2.81 6.89
C THR A 59 0.93 -4.16 7.11
N GLU A 60 1.09 -4.98 6.07
CA GLU A 60 1.70 -6.31 6.20
C GLU A 60 3.17 -6.24 6.65
N ILE A 61 3.95 -5.29 6.13
CA ILE A 61 5.33 -5.03 6.58
C ILE A 61 5.35 -4.65 8.06
N TYR A 62 4.48 -3.73 8.50
CA TYR A 62 4.39 -3.36 9.92
C TYR A 62 4.02 -4.53 10.81
N ASP A 63 3.15 -5.43 10.34
CA ASP A 63 2.75 -6.61 11.08
C ASP A 63 3.88 -7.64 11.19
N ASN A 64 4.67 -7.80 10.14
CA ASN A 64 5.83 -8.70 10.12
C ASN A 64 7.03 -8.18 10.93
N THR A 65 7.19 -6.85 11.03
CA THR A 65 8.33 -6.20 11.71
C THR A 65 8.12 -5.99 13.22
N LYS A 66 6.88 -5.87 13.71
CA LYS A 66 6.60 -5.73 15.16
C LYS A 66 7.07 -6.90 16.03
N PHE A 67 7.35 -8.06 15.43
CA PHE A 67 7.90 -9.23 16.11
C PHE A 67 9.43 -9.23 16.22
N LEU A 68 10.11 -8.23 15.65
CA LEU A 68 11.57 -8.12 15.70
C LEU A 68 11.97 -7.07 16.74
N ASN A 69 12.70 -7.53 17.76
CA ASN A 69 13.30 -6.67 18.76
C ASN A 69 14.43 -5.84 18.10
N PRO A 70 14.47 -4.50 18.22
CA PRO A 70 15.51 -3.65 17.62
C PRO A 70 16.95 -4.06 17.96
N ASN A 71 17.13 -4.81 19.05
CA ASN A 71 18.43 -5.26 19.55
C ASN A 71 19.02 -6.48 18.81
N SER A 72 18.31 -7.15 17.90
CA SER A 72 18.87 -8.29 17.15
C SER A 72 19.74 -7.89 15.95
N LEU A 73 19.87 -6.59 15.68
CA LEU A 73 20.68 -6.01 14.59
C LEU A 73 22.20 -6.05 14.82
N VAL A 74 22.67 -6.36 16.03
CA VAL A 74 24.10 -6.26 16.39
C VAL A 74 24.64 -7.60 16.87
N THR A 75 24.96 -8.52 15.95
CA THR A 75 26.07 -9.49 16.07
C THR A 75 26.07 -10.43 14.87
N ILE A 76 26.94 -10.16 13.91
CA ILE A 76 27.26 -11.09 12.81
C ILE A 76 28.70 -11.54 13.04
N GLU A 77 28.86 -12.69 13.68
CA GLU A 77 30.02 -13.57 13.53
C GLU A 77 29.67 -14.95 14.14
N ALA A 78 29.96 -16.02 13.39
CA ALA A 78 29.92 -17.45 13.76
C ALA A 78 28.56 -18.20 13.85
N GLY A 79 28.45 -19.26 13.04
CA GLY A 79 27.70 -20.50 13.31
C GLY A 79 26.27 -20.38 13.86
N PHE A 80 25.30 -20.01 13.02
CA PHE A 80 23.92 -19.80 13.46
C PHE A 80 23.07 -21.08 13.52
N SER A 81 22.29 -21.23 14.60
CA SER A 81 21.18 -22.19 14.70
C SER A 81 20.06 -21.84 13.70
N ARG A 82 19.24 -22.84 13.33
CA ARG A 82 18.13 -22.70 12.37
C ARG A 82 17.22 -21.50 12.66
N THR A 83 16.91 -21.26 13.94
CA THR A 83 16.07 -20.13 14.40
C THR A 83 16.70 -18.76 14.09
N ARG A 84 18.04 -18.65 14.15
CA ARG A 84 18.74 -17.37 13.89
C ARG A 84 18.99 -17.14 12.40
N GLN A 85 19.05 -18.21 11.59
CA GLN A 85 19.00 -18.12 10.13
C GLN A 85 17.62 -17.64 9.65
N GLU A 86 16.53 -18.15 10.23
CA GLU A 86 15.17 -17.70 9.95
C GLU A 86 14.98 -16.21 10.30
N GLU A 87 15.61 -15.73 11.38
CA GLU A 87 15.59 -14.32 11.77
C GLU A 87 16.38 -13.42 10.78
N ILE A 88 17.55 -13.84 10.32
CA ILE A 88 18.34 -13.13 9.30
C ILE A 88 17.60 -13.04 7.97
N VAL A 89 16.98 -14.13 7.52
CA VAL A 89 16.13 -14.15 6.33
C VAL A 89 15.00 -13.14 6.49
N ARG A 90 14.36 -13.08 7.66
CA ARG A 90 13.28 -12.13 7.95
C ARG A 90 13.73 -10.68 7.97
N ILE A 91 14.92 -10.39 8.50
CA ILE A 91 15.52 -9.04 8.50
C ILE A 91 15.82 -8.58 7.07
N ASN A 92 16.42 -9.45 6.25
CA ASN A 92 16.71 -9.14 4.85
C ASN A 92 15.42 -8.97 4.03
N GLN A 93 14.41 -9.81 4.27
CA GLN A 93 13.09 -9.68 3.64
C GLN A 93 12.48 -8.31 3.97
N ASN A 94 12.52 -7.89 5.23
CA ASN A 94 11.99 -6.59 5.64
C ASN A 94 12.75 -5.41 5.01
N ALA A 95 14.09 -5.49 4.89
CA ALA A 95 14.87 -4.45 4.23
C ALA A 95 14.49 -4.32 2.74
N MET A 96 14.25 -5.46 2.07
CA MET A 96 13.71 -5.48 0.72
C MET A 96 12.29 -4.91 0.66
N ASP A 97 11.41 -5.31 1.58
CA ASP A 97 10.02 -4.83 1.66
C ASP A 97 9.92 -3.32 1.87
N TYR A 98 10.76 -2.74 2.75
CA TYR A 98 10.85 -1.29 2.92
C TYR A 98 11.35 -0.58 1.66
N GLN A 99 12.32 -1.18 0.95
CA GLN A 99 12.79 -0.65 -0.32
C GLN A 99 11.68 -0.69 -1.40
N TYR A 100 10.87 -1.76 -1.43
CA TYR A 100 9.72 -1.86 -2.33
C TYR A 100 8.63 -0.83 -2.00
N LEU A 101 8.32 -0.64 -0.72
CA LEU A 101 7.37 0.38 -0.28
C LEU A 101 7.83 1.78 -0.72
N PHE A 102 9.12 2.08 -0.58
CA PHE A 102 9.70 3.33 -1.06
C PHE A 102 9.52 3.51 -2.57
N TYR A 103 9.77 2.47 -3.38
CA TYR A 103 9.57 2.55 -4.84
C TYR A 103 8.10 2.78 -5.24
N LEU A 104 7.15 2.18 -4.52
CA LEU A 104 5.71 2.42 -4.74
C LEU A 104 5.30 3.85 -4.38
N GLU A 105 5.78 4.36 -3.24
CA GLU A 105 5.50 5.74 -2.81
C GLU A 105 6.08 6.75 -3.82
N GLU A 106 7.30 6.52 -4.32
CA GLU A 106 7.90 7.35 -5.38
C GLU A 106 7.17 7.21 -6.73
N PHE A 107 6.74 6.01 -7.11
CA PHE A 107 5.95 5.80 -8.33
C PHE A 107 4.64 6.60 -8.27
N ASN A 108 3.91 6.53 -7.14
CA ASN A 108 2.71 7.32 -6.91
C ASN A 108 2.99 8.82 -7.03
N ARG A 109 4.06 9.30 -6.39
CA ARG A 109 4.46 10.71 -6.47
C ARG A 109 4.72 11.14 -7.91
N MET A 110 5.49 10.34 -8.66
CA MET A 110 5.81 10.61 -10.06
C MET A 110 4.56 10.58 -10.95
N PHE A 111 3.66 9.62 -10.75
CA PHE A 111 2.41 9.53 -11.49
C PHE A 111 1.55 10.76 -11.27
N VAL A 112 1.41 11.23 -10.02
CA VAL A 112 0.69 12.47 -9.70
C VAL A 112 1.32 13.66 -10.43
N VAL A 113 2.64 13.84 -10.34
CA VAL A 113 3.34 14.95 -11.00
C VAL A 113 3.16 14.94 -12.52
N LYS A 114 3.19 13.76 -13.14
CA LYS A 114 3.10 13.60 -14.60
C LYS A 114 1.66 13.69 -15.13
N SER A 115 0.68 13.27 -14.35
CA SER A 115 -0.70 13.05 -14.84
C SER A 115 -1.72 14.02 -14.24
N TYR A 116 -1.37 14.79 -13.20
CA TYR A 116 -2.23 15.81 -12.57
C TYR A 116 -1.48 17.16 -12.59
N LEU A 117 -1.74 17.93 -13.65
CA LEU A 117 -0.91 19.07 -14.04
C LEU A 117 -1.36 20.38 -13.38
N THR A 118 -2.65 20.52 -13.09
CA THR A 118 -3.21 21.72 -12.45
C THR A 118 -3.30 21.58 -10.93
N THR A 119 -3.54 22.70 -10.24
CA THR A 119 -3.72 22.72 -8.78
C THR A 119 -4.96 21.92 -8.36
N GLU A 120 -6.05 22.04 -9.10
CA GLU A 120 -7.30 21.33 -8.90
C GLU A 120 -7.09 19.82 -9.05
N GLU A 121 -6.44 19.41 -10.15
CA GLU A 121 -6.08 18.02 -10.37
C GLU A 121 -5.20 17.47 -9.26
N ARG A 122 -4.22 18.23 -8.75
CA ARG A 122 -3.39 17.79 -7.62
C ARG A 122 -4.18 17.68 -6.32
N ASN A 123 -5.15 18.57 -6.10
CA ASN A 123 -6.08 18.48 -4.98
C ASN A 123 -6.98 17.24 -5.09
N ARG A 124 -7.38 16.85 -6.31
CA ARG A 124 -8.09 15.60 -6.56
C ARG A 124 -7.24 14.38 -6.22
N ALA A 125 -5.99 14.33 -6.68
CA ALA A 125 -5.06 13.25 -6.37
C ALA A 125 -4.84 13.10 -4.86
N ARG A 126 -4.62 14.21 -4.15
CA ARG A 126 -4.50 14.22 -2.69
C ARG A 126 -5.79 13.79 -1.98
N THR A 127 -6.96 14.16 -2.51
CA THR A 127 -8.24 13.73 -1.95
C THR A 127 -8.45 12.22 -2.10
N ILE A 128 -8.04 11.64 -3.24
CA ILE A 128 -8.03 10.19 -3.46
C ILE A 128 -7.10 9.49 -2.46
N GLU A 129 -5.88 10.00 -2.28
CA GLU A 129 -4.93 9.50 -1.28
C GLU A 129 -5.54 9.49 0.13
N HIS A 130 -6.14 10.61 0.55
CA HIS A 130 -6.77 10.71 1.86
C HIS A 130 -7.98 9.77 2.01
N ALA A 131 -8.78 9.59 0.95
CA ALA A 131 -9.89 8.65 0.96
C ALA A 131 -9.39 7.21 1.18
N VAL A 132 -8.32 6.79 0.48
CA VAL A 132 -7.71 5.47 0.67
C VAL A 132 -7.14 5.33 2.08
N ASN A 133 -6.40 6.33 2.56
CA ASN A 133 -5.83 6.33 3.92
C ASN A 133 -6.92 6.19 4.99
N GLY A 134 -8.01 6.95 4.85
CA GLY A 134 -9.15 6.89 5.76
C GLY A 134 -9.92 5.56 5.70
N LEU A 135 -9.96 4.91 4.54
CA LEU A 135 -10.53 3.57 4.42
C LEU A 135 -9.67 2.54 5.17
N CYS A 136 -8.38 2.52 4.86
CA CYS A 136 -7.44 1.55 5.42
C CYS A 136 -7.25 1.71 6.93
N SER A 137 -7.25 2.94 7.47
CA SER A 137 -7.08 3.15 8.91
C SER A 137 -8.19 2.53 9.76
N HIS A 138 -9.40 2.36 9.20
CA HIS A 138 -10.55 1.81 9.92
C HIS A 138 -10.88 0.38 9.49
N ALA A 139 -10.59 0.00 8.24
CA ALA A 139 -10.94 -1.30 7.67
C ALA A 139 -9.92 -2.41 7.94
N ILE A 140 -8.69 -2.02 8.30
CA ILE A 140 -7.62 -2.93 8.66
C ILE A 140 -7.70 -3.18 10.16
N VAL A 141 -8.05 -4.41 10.54
CA VAL A 141 -8.19 -4.79 11.93
C VAL A 141 -6.81 -5.08 12.52
N PHE A 142 -6.34 -4.18 13.39
CA PHE A 142 -5.14 -4.40 14.20
C PHE A 142 -5.48 -5.28 15.41
N ASP A 143 -5.70 -6.57 15.19
CA ASP A 143 -5.84 -7.56 16.29
C ASP A 143 -4.47 -8.15 16.63
N GLU A 144 -4.04 -8.08 17.89
CA GLU A 144 -2.74 -8.63 18.31
C GLU A 144 -2.66 -10.17 18.25
N ARG A 145 -3.81 -10.84 18.10
CA ARG A 145 -3.92 -12.30 18.18
C ARG A 145 -4.20 -13.00 16.84
N LYS A 146 -4.33 -12.24 15.75
CA LYS A 146 -4.59 -12.76 14.39
C LYS A 146 -3.63 -12.15 13.38
N SER A 147 -3.46 -12.79 12.24
CA SER A 147 -2.78 -12.15 11.09
C SER A 147 -3.52 -10.85 10.76
N ARG A 148 -2.85 -9.72 11.00
CA ARG A 148 -3.38 -8.36 10.95
C ARG A 148 -3.58 -7.82 9.52
N SER A 149 -3.37 -8.65 8.49
CA SER A 149 -3.47 -8.28 7.07
C SER A 149 -4.87 -8.44 6.45
N GLU A 150 -5.90 -8.73 7.24
CA GLU A 150 -7.27 -8.89 6.75
C GLU A 150 -7.98 -7.54 6.60
N PHE A 151 -8.12 -7.08 5.35
CA PHE A 151 -8.99 -5.95 5.01
C PHE A 151 -10.46 -6.37 5.16
N LYS A 152 -11.11 -5.95 6.25
CA LYS A 152 -12.49 -6.34 6.61
C LYS A 152 -13.33 -5.12 6.99
N PRO A 153 -13.65 -4.24 6.04
CA PRO A 153 -14.49 -3.08 6.31
C PRO A 153 -15.92 -3.51 6.66
N THR A 154 -16.47 -2.95 7.74
CA THR A 154 -17.89 -3.16 8.09
C THR A 154 -18.81 -2.36 7.16
N LYS A 155 -20.08 -2.77 7.03
CA LYS A 155 -21.07 -2.03 6.22
C LYS A 155 -21.21 -0.57 6.67
N LYS A 156 -21.34 -0.34 7.98
CA LYS A 156 -21.42 1.00 8.58
C LYS A 156 -20.19 1.86 8.26
N LEU A 157 -19.01 1.27 8.33
CA LEU A 157 -17.76 1.95 7.99
C LEU A 157 -17.74 2.36 6.51
N LEU A 158 -18.13 1.47 5.60
CA LEU A 158 -18.20 1.79 4.17
C LEU A 158 -19.20 2.90 3.89
N GLU A 159 -20.35 2.92 4.56
CA GLU A 159 -21.35 3.99 4.44
C GLU A 159 -20.81 5.34 4.91
N THR A 160 -20.23 5.41 6.12
CA THR A 160 -19.62 6.63 6.65
C THR A 160 -18.49 7.14 5.75
N TRP A 161 -17.63 6.22 5.30
CA TRP A 161 -16.54 6.54 4.39
C TRP A 161 -17.06 7.08 3.06
N THR A 162 -18.08 6.43 2.48
CA THR A 162 -18.72 6.87 1.23
C THR A 162 -19.27 8.29 1.39
N GLN A 163 -20.00 8.55 2.46
CA GLN A 163 -20.61 9.86 2.71
C GLN A 163 -19.56 10.97 2.90
N THR A 164 -18.42 10.63 3.50
CA THR A 164 -17.32 11.59 3.75
C THR A 164 -16.62 12.00 2.46
N TRP A 165 -16.38 11.05 1.56
CA TRP A 165 -15.44 11.24 0.44
C TRP A 165 -16.10 11.41 -0.92
N LYS A 166 -17.32 10.91 -1.13
CA LYS A 166 -17.98 10.93 -2.46
C LYS A 166 -18.03 12.32 -3.08
N ASP A 167 -18.48 13.32 -2.32
CA ASP A 167 -18.58 14.70 -2.84
C ASP A 167 -17.23 15.41 -2.90
N ARG A 168 -16.31 15.07 -1.99
CA ARG A 168 -14.96 15.65 -1.97
C ARG A 168 -14.16 15.24 -3.19
N VAL A 169 -14.20 13.96 -3.54
CA VAL A 169 -13.56 13.43 -4.76
C VAL A 169 -14.19 14.05 -6.01
N LYS A 170 -15.50 14.32 -6.02
CA LYS A 170 -16.18 14.95 -7.16
C LYS A 170 -15.83 16.43 -7.34
N ARG A 171 -15.72 17.21 -6.26
CA ARG A 171 -15.58 18.68 -6.31
C ARG A 171 -14.16 19.19 -6.54
N SER A 172 -13.16 18.32 -6.51
CA SER A 172 -11.75 18.69 -6.72
C SER A 172 -11.34 18.76 -8.20
N SER A 173 -12.28 18.87 -9.13
CA SER A 173 -12.03 18.95 -10.58
C SER A 173 -12.47 20.27 -11.15
#